data_AF-A0A7K3Z6B9-F1
#
_entry.id   AF-A0A7K3Z6B9-F1
#
_cell.length_a   1.000
_cell.length_b   1.000
_cell.length_c   1.000
_cell.angle_alpha   90.00
_cell.angle_beta   90.00
_cell.angle_gamma   90.00
#
_symmetry.space_group_name_H-M   'P 1'
#
loop_
_entity.id
_entity.type
_entity.pdbx_description
1 polymer ?
#
loop_
_entity_poly.entity_id
_entity_poly.type
_entity_poly.pdbx_seq_one_letter_code
_entity_poly.pdbx_strand_id
1 'polypeptide(L)'
;MSSKHVEFIVKLRDSALMLADAADEFLKSMAPPELGLETEFAAVIETTFSILKWEAQKGSQLGDFETAYKTNNIQDKWQPAYNILRASNATIKDRYHGKDYTYSYWIYGQDKIYRQKLKSKTSS
;
A
#
# COMPACT_ATOMS: atom_id res chain seq x y z
N MET A 1 -12.57 16.53 38.69
CA MET A 1 -12.52 17.58 37.65
C MET A 1 -13.84 18.34 37.67
N SER A 2 -13.82 19.67 37.62
CA SER A 2 -15.06 20.49 37.56
C SER A 2 -15.79 20.28 36.23
N SER A 3 -17.13 20.26 36.24
CA SER A 3 -18.00 20.06 35.06
C SER A 3 -17.59 20.91 33.86
N LYS A 4 -17.18 22.16 34.11
CA LYS A 4 -16.73 23.10 33.07
C LYS A 4 -15.49 22.63 32.31
N HIS A 5 -14.58 21.91 32.97
CA HIS A 5 -13.38 21.36 32.31
C HIS A 5 -13.73 20.18 31.41
N VAL A 6 -14.70 19.35 31.81
CA VAL A 6 -15.17 18.22 30.98
C VAL A 6 -15.86 18.75 29.73
N GLU A 7 -16.76 19.74 29.87
CA GLU A 7 -17.43 20.38 28.74
C GLU A 7 -16.44 21.04 27.77
N PHE A 8 -15.40 21.69 28.29
CA PHE A 8 -14.34 22.27 27.47
C PHE A 8 -13.61 21.20 26.65
N ILE A 9 -13.20 20.09 27.29
CA ILE A 9 -12.50 19.00 26.61
C ILE A 9 -13.40 18.32 25.56
N VAL A 10 -14.69 18.15 25.84
CA VAL A 10 -15.65 17.61 24.86
C VAL A 10 -15.77 18.51 23.65
N LYS A 11 -15.96 19.83 23.85
CA LYS A 11 -16.02 20.79 22.74
C LYS A 11 -14.73 20.82 21.93
N LEU A 12 -13.57 20.72 22.59
CA LEU A 12 -12.28 20.67 21.92
C LEU A 12 -12.15 19.41 21.06
N ARG A 13 -12.54 18.24 21.58
CA ARG A 13 -12.55 16.97 20.82
C ARG A 13 -13.46 17.08 19.60
N ASP A 14 -14.69 17.55 19.79
CA ASP A 14 -15.67 17.62 18.71
C ASP A 14 -15.23 18.62 17.62
N SER A 15 -14.63 19.74 18.02
CA SER A 15 -14.06 20.70 17.07
C SER A 15 -12.86 20.13 16.30
N ALA A 16 -12.00 19.35 16.98
CA ALA A 16 -10.87 18.69 16.33
C ALA A 16 -11.35 17.63 15.32
N LEU A 17 -12.44 16.92 15.64
CA LEU A 17 -13.06 15.96 14.72
C LEU A 17 -13.61 16.67 13.47
N MET A 18 -14.36 17.76 13.66
CA MET A 18 -14.87 18.57 12.53
C MET A 18 -13.74 19.14 11.66
N LEU A 19 -12.62 19.53 12.27
CA LEU A 19 -11.45 20.01 11.53
C LEU A 19 -10.79 18.89 10.72
N ALA A 20 -10.71 17.68 11.28
CA ALA A 20 -10.20 16.50 10.57
C ALA A 20 -11.09 16.16 9.37
N ASP A 21 -12.40 16.12 9.55
CA ASP A 21 -13.37 15.84 8.48
C ASP A 21 -13.25 16.88 7.34
N ALA A 22 -13.14 18.16 7.68
CA ALA A 22 -12.98 19.23 6.71
C ALA A 22 -11.63 19.16 5.96
N ALA A 23 -10.55 18.79 6.66
CA ALA A 23 -9.24 18.59 6.05
C ALA A 23 -9.26 17.41 5.06
N ASP A 24 -9.93 16.32 5.43
CA ASP A 24 -10.10 15.14 4.56
C ASP A 24 -10.94 15.46 3.32
N GLU A 25 -12.02 16.23 3.47
CA GLU A 25 -12.82 16.71 2.34
C GLU A 25 -12.01 17.61 1.40
N PHE A 26 -11.21 18.53 1.96
CA PHE A 26 -10.35 19.39 1.17
C PHE A 26 -9.26 18.61 0.43
N LEU A 27 -8.64 17.62 1.09
CA LEU A 27 -7.72 16.69 0.46
C LEU A 27 -8.37 15.93 -0.70
N LYS A 28 -9.61 15.45 -0.54
CA LYS A 28 -10.37 14.81 -1.63
C LYS A 28 -10.60 15.77 -2.80
N SER A 29 -10.91 17.04 -2.54
CA SER A 29 -11.13 18.04 -3.59
C SER A 29 -9.86 18.43 -4.36
N MET A 30 -8.69 18.33 -3.71
CA MET A 30 -7.40 18.69 -4.30
C MET A 30 -6.62 17.50 -4.86
N ALA A 31 -6.94 16.29 -4.44
CA ALA A 31 -6.31 15.09 -4.97
C ALA A 31 -6.71 14.95 -6.45
N PRO A 32 -5.74 14.85 -7.39
CA PRO A 32 -6.01 14.40 -8.74
C PRO A 32 -6.82 13.09 -8.69
N PRO A 33 -7.75 12.83 -9.62
CA PRO A 33 -8.48 11.56 -9.68
C PRO A 33 -7.56 10.31 -9.74
N GLU A 34 -6.27 10.50 -10.06
CA GLU A 34 -5.21 9.49 -10.05
C GLU A 34 -4.62 9.17 -8.66
N LEU A 35 -4.91 9.97 -7.62
CA LEU A 35 -4.41 9.82 -6.25
C LEU A 35 -5.45 9.28 -5.26
N GLY A 36 -6.68 9.00 -5.71
CA GLY A 36 -7.65 8.08 -5.08
C GLY A 36 -7.62 8.00 -3.55
N LEU A 37 -7.98 9.08 -2.86
CA LEU A 37 -8.35 9.04 -1.44
C LEU A 37 -9.79 8.54 -1.22
N GLU A 38 -10.30 7.75 -2.17
CA GLU A 38 -11.39 6.83 -1.90
C GLU A 38 -10.77 5.54 -1.37
N THR A 39 -11.12 5.22 -0.13
CA THR A 39 -10.76 4.02 0.59
C THR A 39 -11.45 2.77 0.03
N GLU A 40 -11.49 2.66 -1.28
CA GLU A 40 -11.57 1.42 -2.02
C GLU A 40 -10.39 1.49 -2.96
N PHE A 41 -9.34 0.68 -2.70
CA PHE A 41 -8.26 0.51 -3.67
C PHE A 41 -8.91 0.13 -5.00
N ALA A 42 -9.08 1.10 -5.91
CA ALA A 42 -9.48 0.84 -7.29
C ALA A 42 -8.60 -0.33 -7.73
N ALA A 43 -9.22 -1.48 -7.99
CA ALA A 43 -8.55 -2.77 -7.98
C ALA A 43 -7.24 -2.66 -8.76
N VAL A 44 -6.12 -2.54 -8.03
CA VAL A 44 -4.82 -2.28 -8.65
C VAL A 44 -4.63 -3.45 -9.59
N ILE A 45 -4.34 -3.18 -10.85
CA ILE A 45 -4.14 -4.25 -11.83
C ILE A 45 -2.70 -4.76 -11.63
N GLU A 46 -2.52 -6.08 -11.62
CA GLU A 46 -1.21 -6.71 -11.41
C GLU A 46 -0.16 -6.22 -12.44
N THR A 47 -0.59 -5.74 -13.61
CA THR A 47 0.24 -5.08 -14.62
C THR A 47 1.13 -3.99 -14.04
N THR A 48 0.70 -3.27 -13.00
CA THR A 48 1.51 -2.27 -12.29
C THR A 48 2.83 -2.84 -11.75
N PHE A 49 2.83 -4.12 -11.38
CA PHE A 49 4.00 -4.84 -10.91
C PHE A 49 4.68 -5.65 -12.01
N SER A 50 3.90 -6.23 -12.95
CA SER A 50 4.42 -7.08 -14.02
C SER A 50 5.32 -6.34 -15.02
N ILE A 51 5.17 -5.01 -15.14
CA ILE A 51 6.03 -4.17 -16.00
C ILE A 51 7.45 -3.96 -15.45
N LEU A 52 7.69 -4.29 -14.17
CA LEU A 52 9.01 -4.12 -13.57
C LEU A 52 9.99 -5.19 -14.07
N LYS A 53 11.28 -4.88 -14.03
CA LYS A 53 12.37 -5.83 -14.26
C LYS A 53 12.63 -6.62 -12.97
N TRP A 54 12.43 -7.92 -13.07
CA TRP A 54 12.54 -8.86 -11.97
C TRP A 54 13.76 -9.75 -12.13
N GLU A 55 14.48 -9.95 -11.03
CA GLU A 55 15.62 -10.85 -10.94
C GLU A 55 15.27 -12.02 -10.02
N ALA A 56 15.39 -13.24 -10.54
CA ALA A 56 15.15 -14.45 -9.77
C ALA A 56 16.24 -14.64 -8.71
N GLN A 57 15.80 -14.93 -7.48
CA GLN A 57 16.64 -15.17 -6.32
C GLN A 57 16.13 -16.39 -5.57
N LYS A 58 17.06 -17.05 -4.87
CA LYS A 58 16.74 -18.22 -4.05
C LYS A 58 17.10 -17.94 -2.61
N GLY A 59 16.11 -18.03 -1.74
CA GLY A 59 16.26 -17.81 -0.31
C GLY A 59 16.24 -19.13 0.43
N SER A 60 17.13 -19.29 1.41
CA SER A 60 17.21 -20.51 2.23
C SER A 60 15.91 -20.84 2.97
N GLN A 61 15.13 -19.83 3.35
CA GLN A 61 13.84 -19.99 4.03
C GLN A 61 12.62 -19.62 3.16
N LEU A 62 12.82 -18.75 2.17
CA LEU A 62 11.72 -18.24 1.35
C LEU A 62 11.47 -19.09 0.10
N GLY A 63 12.42 -19.94 -0.29
CA GLY A 63 12.39 -20.66 -1.56
C GLY A 63 12.70 -19.73 -2.73
N ASP A 64 12.04 -19.95 -3.86
CA ASP A 64 12.21 -19.12 -5.05
C ASP A 64 11.37 -17.85 -4.94
N PHE A 65 12.02 -16.69 -5.11
CA PHE A 65 11.39 -15.37 -5.11
C PHE A 65 12.08 -14.48 -6.15
N GLU A 66 11.47 -13.35 -6.47
CA GLU A 66 12.03 -12.40 -7.42
C GLU A 66 12.11 -11.01 -6.80
N THR A 67 13.11 -10.25 -7.22
CA THR A 67 13.34 -8.88 -6.72
C THR A 67 13.41 -7.89 -7.87
N ALA A 68 12.72 -6.76 -7.73
CA ALA A 68 12.81 -5.61 -8.60
C ALA A 68 13.55 -4.47 -7.88
N TYR A 69 14.77 -4.19 -8.34
CA TYR A 69 15.61 -3.11 -7.81
C TYR A 69 15.19 -1.75 -8.39
N LYS A 70 15.15 -0.72 -7.56
CA LYS A 70 14.85 0.65 -7.97
C LYS A 70 15.79 1.14 -9.09
N THR A 71 17.08 0.86 -8.97
CA THR A 71 18.12 1.27 -9.93
C THR A 71 17.99 0.61 -11.30
N ASN A 72 17.37 -0.57 -11.36
CA ASN A 72 17.26 -1.35 -12.61
C ASN A 72 15.94 -1.06 -13.33
N ASN A 73 15.05 -0.27 -12.72
CA ASN A 73 13.72 0.04 -13.20
C ASN A 73 13.57 1.52 -13.54
N ILE A 74 12.63 1.84 -14.44
CA ILE A 74 12.25 3.22 -14.73
C ILE A 74 11.49 3.78 -13.53
N GLN A 75 11.92 4.93 -13.00
CA GLN A 75 11.36 5.52 -11.77
C GLN A 75 9.84 5.71 -11.87
N ASP A 76 9.33 6.19 -13.01
CA ASP A 76 7.89 6.41 -13.23
C ASP A 76 7.05 5.13 -13.21
N LYS A 77 7.69 3.95 -13.38
CA LYS A 77 7.02 2.65 -13.27
C LYS A 77 7.23 2.03 -11.90
N TRP A 78 8.41 2.22 -11.32
CA TRP A 78 8.76 1.65 -10.02
C TRP A 78 8.08 2.37 -8.85
N GLN A 79 8.05 3.70 -8.88
CA GLN A 79 7.53 4.52 -7.77
C GLN A 79 6.05 4.27 -7.48
N PRO A 80 5.14 4.16 -8.47
CA PRO A 80 3.74 3.80 -8.21
C PRO A 80 3.60 2.43 -7.53
N ALA A 81 4.31 1.41 -8.04
CA ALA A 81 4.28 0.07 -7.45
C ALA A 81 4.78 0.07 -6.00
N TYR A 82 5.86 0.79 -5.71
CA TYR A 82 6.38 0.93 -4.35
C TYR A 82 5.41 1.67 -3.43
N ASN A 83 4.78 2.74 -3.91
CA ASN A 83 3.83 3.53 -3.13
C ASN A 83 2.59 2.71 -2.75
N ILE A 84 2.07 1.87 -3.67
CA ILE A 84 0.95 0.96 -3.40
C ILE A 84 1.30 0.01 -2.25
N LEU A 85 2.47 -0.64 -2.31
CA LEU A 85 2.91 -1.59 -1.28
C LEU A 85 3.18 -0.90 0.06
N ARG A 86 3.69 0.32 0.03
CA ARG A 86 3.90 1.13 1.24
C ARG A 86 2.56 1.53 1.87
N ALA A 87 1.60 1.98 1.07
CA ALA A 87 0.26 2.35 1.52
C ALA A 87 -0.50 1.15 2.09
N SER A 88 -0.32 -0.04 1.52
CA SER A 88 -0.92 -1.28 2.00
C SER A 88 -0.14 -1.95 3.14
N ASN A 89 0.94 -1.34 3.66
CA ASN A 89 1.84 -1.95 4.65
C ASN A 89 2.31 -3.36 4.28
N ALA A 90 2.59 -3.62 2.99
CA ALA A 90 2.94 -4.95 2.49
C ALA A 90 4.29 -5.41 3.03
N THR A 91 4.27 -6.36 3.96
CA THR A 91 5.46 -6.98 4.55
C THR A 91 5.60 -8.42 4.09
N ILE A 92 6.75 -9.04 4.40
CA ILE A 92 6.95 -10.47 4.10
C ILE A 92 5.92 -11.38 4.79
N LYS A 93 5.38 -10.93 5.93
CA LYS A 93 4.35 -11.63 6.72
C LYS A 93 2.95 -11.37 6.20
N ASP A 94 2.70 -10.15 5.72
CA ASP A 94 1.41 -9.71 5.19
C ASP A 94 1.61 -9.14 3.80
N ARG A 95 1.50 -10.03 2.80
CA ARG A 95 1.89 -9.74 1.42
C ARG A 95 0.70 -9.22 0.64
N TYR A 96 0.93 -8.18 -0.14
CA TYR A 96 -0.10 -7.60 -1.00
C TYR A 96 -0.36 -8.49 -2.21
N HIS A 97 -1.63 -8.78 -2.47
CA HIS A 97 -2.07 -9.38 -3.73
C HIS A 97 -3.57 -9.11 -3.94
N GLY A 98 -3.96 -8.98 -5.21
CA GLY A 98 -5.37 -8.98 -5.61
C GLY A 98 -5.95 -10.40 -5.65
N LYS A 99 -7.25 -10.48 -5.95
CA LYS A 99 -8.00 -11.75 -6.06
C LYS A 99 -7.50 -12.63 -7.21
N ASP A 100 -7.17 -12.01 -8.34
CA ASP A 100 -6.79 -12.69 -9.59
C ASP A 100 -5.28 -12.54 -9.90
N TYR A 101 -4.49 -12.21 -8.89
CA TYR A 101 -3.06 -12.03 -9.06
C TYR A 101 -2.34 -13.38 -9.17
N THR A 102 -1.27 -13.40 -9.93
CA THR A 102 -0.36 -14.54 -10.03
C THR A 102 0.70 -14.52 -8.92
N TYR A 103 1.08 -13.32 -8.46
CA TYR A 103 2.13 -13.11 -7.47
C TYR A 103 1.63 -12.37 -6.24
N SER A 104 2.33 -12.63 -5.13
CA SER A 104 2.27 -11.84 -3.90
C SER A 104 3.45 -10.89 -3.86
N TYR A 105 3.25 -9.66 -3.38
CA TYR A 105 4.22 -8.57 -3.41
C TYR A 105 4.46 -8.01 -2.01
N TRP A 106 5.70 -7.62 -1.72
CA TRP A 106 6.04 -6.94 -0.46
C TRP A 106 7.27 -6.07 -0.61
N ILE A 107 7.50 -5.21 0.37
CA ILE A 107 8.71 -4.39 0.48
C ILE A 107 9.53 -4.78 1.70
N TYR A 108 10.85 -4.65 1.58
CA TYR A 108 11.80 -4.76 2.69
C TYR A 108 12.93 -3.76 2.43
N GLY A 109 12.98 -2.69 3.23
CA GLY A 109 13.83 -1.54 2.95
C GLY A 109 13.22 -0.59 1.91
N GLN A 110 14.07 0.24 1.28
CA GLN A 110 13.62 1.38 0.45
C GLN A 110 13.87 1.22 -1.05
N ASP A 111 14.69 0.25 -1.48
CA ASP A 111 15.19 0.20 -2.86
C ASP A 111 14.80 -1.07 -3.62
N LYS A 112 13.97 -1.91 -3.00
CA LYS A 112 13.61 -3.23 -3.54
C LYS A 112 12.14 -3.52 -3.34
N ILE A 113 11.52 -4.06 -4.38
CA ILE A 113 10.22 -4.72 -4.31
C ILE A 113 10.46 -6.21 -4.50
N TYR A 114 9.78 -7.02 -3.71
CA TYR A 114 9.87 -8.46 -3.78
C TYR A 114 8.56 -9.04 -4.28
N ARG A 115 8.64 -10.16 -4.99
CA ARG A 115 7.48 -10.97 -5.34
C ARG A 115 7.73 -12.46 -5.19
N GLN A 116 6.67 -13.21 -4.96
CA GLN A 116 6.67 -14.67 -4.97
C GLN A 116 5.34 -15.16 -5.56
N LYS A 117 5.42 -16.19 -6.41
CA LYS A 117 4.25 -16.78 -7.04
C LYS A 117 3.30 -17.29 -5.97
N LEU A 118 2.02 -16.93 -6.07
CA LEU A 118 0.99 -17.44 -5.19
C LEU A 118 0.88 -18.95 -5.39
N LYS A 119 0.72 -19.69 -4.29
CA LYS A 119 0.33 -21.09 -4.39
C LYS A 119 -1.07 -21.09 -4.96
N SER A 120 -1.27 -21.72 -6.12
CA SER A 120 -2.59 -21.98 -6.67
C SER A 120 -3.44 -22.57 -5.54
N LYS A 121 -4.60 -21.99 -5.23
CA LYS A 121 -5.57 -22.66 -4.39
C LYS A 121 -5.97 -23.92 -5.15
N THR A 122 -5.34 -25.05 -4.80
CA THR A 122 -5.85 -26.36 -5.16
C THR A 122 -7.25 -26.41 -4.55
N SER A 123 -8.29 -26.30 -5.39
CA SER A 123 -9.65 -26.64 -4.97
C SER A 123 -9.59 -28.09 -4.52
N SER A 124 -9.66 -28.30 -3.20
CA SER A 124 -9.98 -29.61 -2.65
C SER A 124 -11.48 -29.84 -2.78
#